data_AF-A0A7W6UFV1-F1
#
_entry.id   AF-A0A7W6UFV1-F1
#
_cell.length_a   1.000
_cell.length_b   1.000
_cell.length_c   1.000
_cell.angle_alpha   90.00
_cell.angle_beta   90.00
_cell.angle_gamma   90.00
#
_symmetry.space_group_name_H-M   'P 1'
#
loop_
_entity.id
_entity.type
_entity.pdbx_description
1 polymer ?
#
loop_
_entity_poly.entity_id
_entity_poly.type
_entity_poly.pdbx_seq_one_letter_code
_entity_poly.pdbx_strand_id
1 'polypeptide(L)'
;MIAFLLSKPGQYLLGGLAALALLLAAYACVDHRGYARAELHYKGVIAAEHAAAVTARNAEVERQAARQNEAKAREAERIAAMQAEADQLSKQIEELQREASEDPDAGRTALGAPSVQRINKVR
;
A
#
# COMPACT_ATOMS: atom_id res chain seq x y z
N MET A 1 -27.27 70.41 -20.71
CA MET A 1 -27.03 69.23 -19.85
C MET A 1 -26.41 69.59 -18.50
N ILE A 2 -25.33 70.38 -18.43
CA ILE A 2 -24.67 70.75 -17.16
C ILE A 2 -25.60 71.54 -16.22
N ALA A 3 -26.44 72.44 -16.76
CA ALA A 3 -27.41 73.21 -15.96
C ALA A 3 -28.46 72.33 -15.25
N PHE A 4 -28.81 71.16 -15.82
CA PHE A 4 -29.74 70.22 -15.19
C PHE A 4 -29.08 69.47 -14.03
N LEU A 5 -27.80 69.13 -14.15
CA LEU A 5 -27.01 68.49 -13.09
C LEU A 5 -26.81 69.41 -11.87
N LEU A 6 -26.79 70.74 -12.08
CA LEU A 6 -26.74 71.73 -10.99
C LEU A 6 -28.12 72.08 -10.41
N SER A 7 -29.22 71.63 -11.03
CA SER A 7 -30.55 71.79 -10.47
C SER A 7 -30.77 70.82 -9.29
N LYS A 8 -31.59 71.21 -8.31
CA LYS A 8 -31.91 70.35 -7.16
C LYS A 8 -32.33 68.91 -7.53
N PRO A 9 -33.22 68.67 -8.51
CA PRO A 9 -33.55 67.30 -8.92
C PRO A 9 -32.37 66.56 -9.56
N GLY A 10 -31.51 67.24 -10.31
CA GLY A 10 -30.29 66.65 -10.87
C GLY A 10 -29.26 66.28 -9.80
N GLN A 11 -29.13 67.09 -8.76
CA GLN A 11 -28.27 66.80 -7.60
C GLN A 11 -28.77 65.60 -6.80
N TYR A 12 -30.09 65.45 -6.59
CA TYR A 12 -30.65 64.27 -5.94
C TYR A 12 -30.43 62.99 -6.77
N LEU A 13 -30.58 63.08 -8.10
CA LEU A 13 -30.29 61.96 -9.00
C LEU A 13 -28.80 61.56 -8.97
N LEU A 14 -27.90 62.53 -9.04
CA LEU A 14 -26.45 62.31 -8.91
C LEU A 14 -26.09 61.71 -7.54
N GLY A 15 -26.68 62.23 -6.46
CA GLY A 15 -26.49 61.70 -5.11
C GLY A 15 -26.96 60.27 -4.97
N GLY A 16 -28.13 59.94 -5.54
CA GLY A 16 -28.65 58.58 -5.58
C GLY A 16 -27.77 57.61 -6.37
N LEU A 17 -27.28 58.03 -7.54
CA LEU A 17 -26.34 57.24 -8.34
C LEU A 17 -25.00 57.03 -7.64
N ALA A 18 -24.46 58.08 -7.00
CA ALA A 18 -23.22 57.98 -6.24
C ALA A 18 -23.37 57.03 -5.04
N ALA A 19 -24.49 57.09 -4.32
CA ALA A 19 -24.78 56.17 -3.22
C ALA A 19 -24.90 54.71 -3.72
N LEU A 20 -25.59 54.49 -4.84
CA LEU A 20 -25.70 53.15 -5.45
C LEU A 20 -24.32 52.61 -5.88
N ALA A 21 -23.49 53.45 -6.49
CA ALA A 21 -22.14 53.07 -6.92
C ALA A 21 -21.26 52.67 -5.72
N LEU A 22 -21.35 53.42 -4.61
CA LEU A 22 -20.63 53.09 -3.37
C LEU A 22 -21.09 51.76 -2.77
N LEU A 23 -22.39 51.48 -2.78
CA LEU A 23 -22.94 50.21 -2.28
C LEU A 23 -22.47 49.02 -3.14
N LEU A 24 -22.46 49.16 -4.46
CA LEU A 24 -21.96 48.12 -5.37
C LEU A 24 -20.46 47.89 -5.20
N ALA A 25 -19.67 48.96 -5.03
CA ALA A 25 -18.24 48.86 -4.78
C ALA A 25 -17.94 48.18 -3.43
N ALA A 26 -18.70 48.52 -2.39
CA ALA A 26 -18.58 47.87 -1.08
C ALA A 26 -18.94 46.38 -1.16
N TYR A 27 -20.04 46.04 -1.82
CA TYR A 27 -20.45 44.65 -2.05
C TYR A 27 -19.37 43.86 -2.79
N ALA A 28 -18.89 44.37 -3.93
CA ALA A 28 -17.87 43.70 -4.73
C ALA A 28 -16.55 43.50 -3.95
N CYS A 29 -16.16 44.46 -3.12
CA CYS A 29 -14.96 44.35 -2.28
C CYS A 29 -15.10 43.26 -1.20
N VAL A 30 -16.25 43.20 -0.53
CA VAL A 30 -16.53 42.18 0.50
C VAL A 30 -16.62 40.80 -0.13
N ASP A 31 -17.35 40.68 -1.24
CA ASP A 31 -17.53 39.44 -1.98
C ASP A 31 -16.20 38.88 -2.47
N HIS A 32 -15.38 39.71 -3.14
CA HIS A 32 -14.08 39.30 -3.65
C HIS A 32 -13.11 38.88 -2.52
N ARG A 33 -13.09 39.61 -1.40
CA ARG A 33 -12.28 39.23 -0.23
C ARG A 33 -12.80 37.96 0.44
N GLY A 34 -14.12 37.75 0.44
CA GLY A 34 -14.76 36.53 0.93
C GLY A 34 -14.34 35.31 0.12
N TYR A 35 -14.43 35.39 -1.22
CA TYR A 35 -13.99 34.33 -2.12
C TYR A 35 -12.49 34.04 -2.01
N ALA A 36 -11.65 35.08 -1.99
CA ALA A 36 -10.21 34.89 -1.84
C ALA A 36 -9.85 34.20 -0.51
N ARG A 37 -10.53 34.57 0.59
CA ARG A 37 -10.33 33.93 1.89
C ARG A 37 -10.83 32.48 1.91
N ALA A 38 -11.98 32.21 1.30
CA ALA A 38 -12.52 30.86 1.18
C ALA A 38 -11.58 29.97 0.34
N GLU A 39 -11.07 30.49 -0.78
CA GLU A 39 -10.12 29.80 -1.63
C GLU A 39 -8.83 29.43 -0.89
N LEU A 40 -8.25 30.36 -0.14
CA LEU A 40 -7.07 30.09 0.69
C LEU A 40 -7.35 29.03 1.76
N HIS A 41 -8.51 29.11 2.43
CA HIS A 41 -8.91 28.14 3.45
C HIS A 41 -9.03 26.74 2.86
N TYR A 42 -9.79 26.57 1.77
CA TYR A 42 -9.98 25.26 1.16
C TYR A 42 -8.71 24.71 0.51
N LYS A 43 -7.86 25.56 -0.08
CA LYS A 43 -6.52 25.13 -0.52
C LYS A 43 -5.70 24.57 0.63
N GLY A 44 -5.73 25.21 1.80
CA GLY A 44 -5.06 24.73 3.01
C GLY A 44 -5.62 23.39 3.49
N VAL A 45 -6.95 23.26 3.55
CA VAL A 45 -7.63 22.00 3.94
C VAL A 45 -7.27 20.87 2.99
N ILE A 46 -7.39 21.09 1.69
CA ILE A 46 -7.05 20.09 0.66
C ILE A 46 -5.58 19.68 0.77
N ALA A 47 -4.66 20.64 0.93
CA ALA A 47 -3.24 20.33 1.10
C ALA A 47 -2.98 19.48 2.37
N ALA A 48 -3.64 19.81 3.48
CA ALA A 48 -3.53 19.06 4.72
C ALA A 48 -4.09 17.63 4.60
N GLU A 49 -5.27 17.48 3.96
CA GLU A 49 -5.87 16.17 3.70
C GLU A 49 -4.98 15.31 2.78
N HIS A 50 -4.42 15.89 1.72
CA HIS A 50 -3.48 15.19 0.86
C HIS A 50 -2.21 14.75 1.62
N ALA A 51 -1.65 15.62 2.46
CA ALA A 51 -0.49 15.28 3.28
C ALA A 51 -0.81 14.14 4.27
N ALA A 52 -1.98 14.18 4.91
CA ALA A 52 -2.45 13.12 5.80
C ALA A 52 -2.66 11.79 5.06
N ALA A 53 -3.26 11.83 3.87
CA ALA A 53 -3.48 10.66 3.04
C ALA A 53 -2.16 10.01 2.58
N VAL A 54 -1.18 10.82 2.15
CA VAL A 54 0.15 10.33 1.79
C VAL A 54 0.85 9.69 2.99
N THR A 55 0.77 10.33 4.15
CA THR A 55 1.35 9.80 5.39
C THR A 55 0.73 8.45 5.77
N ALA A 56 -0.60 8.35 5.74
CA ALA A 56 -1.33 7.12 6.03
C ALA A 56 -0.98 6.00 5.03
N ARG A 57 -0.90 6.33 3.73
CA ARG A 57 -0.49 5.40 2.68
C ARG A 57 0.93 4.87 2.93
N ASN A 58 1.88 5.74 3.23
CA ASN A 58 3.27 5.33 3.46
C ASN A 58 3.37 4.42 4.68
N ALA A 59 2.69 4.74 5.77
CA ALA A 59 2.64 3.89 6.96
C ALA A 59 2.05 2.50 6.65
N GLU A 60 1.04 2.42 5.79
CA GLU A 60 0.46 1.15 5.38
C GLU A 60 1.42 0.34 4.49
N VAL A 61 2.10 0.99 3.56
CA VAL A 61 3.14 0.35 2.73
C VAL A 61 4.26 -0.22 3.60
N GLU A 62 4.70 0.53 4.62
CA GLU A 62 5.71 0.07 5.58
C GLU A 62 5.23 -1.13 6.40
N ARG A 63 3.98 -1.10 6.91
CA ARG A 63 3.38 -2.24 7.63
C ARG A 63 3.32 -3.49 6.75
N GLN A 64 2.89 -3.34 5.49
CA GLN A 64 2.82 -4.45 4.55
C GLN A 64 4.22 -4.98 4.23
N ALA A 65 5.19 -4.11 3.98
CA ALA A 65 6.57 -4.51 3.71
C ALA A 65 7.19 -5.29 4.88
N ALA A 66 6.98 -4.84 6.12
CA ALA A 66 7.46 -5.55 7.31
C ALA A 66 6.88 -6.97 7.40
N ARG A 67 5.56 -7.11 7.25
CA ARG A 67 4.88 -8.42 7.30
C ARG A 67 5.30 -9.35 6.16
N GLN A 68 5.51 -8.81 4.97
CA GLN A 68 5.99 -9.60 3.82
C GLN A 68 7.43 -10.06 4.02
N ASN A 69 8.30 -9.23 4.60
CA ASN A 69 9.67 -9.61 4.90
C ASN A 69 9.73 -10.70 5.98
N GLU A 70 8.91 -10.61 7.03
CA GLU A 70 8.76 -11.66 8.05
C GLU A 70 8.24 -12.98 7.46
N ALA A 71 7.31 -12.92 6.51
CA ALA A 71 6.82 -14.10 5.80
C ALA A 71 7.92 -14.74 4.96
N LYS A 72 8.65 -13.94 4.16
CA LYS A 72 9.77 -14.41 3.34
C LYS A 72 10.89 -15.03 4.17
N ALA A 73 11.21 -14.46 5.33
CA ALA A 73 12.21 -15.03 6.24
C ALA A 73 11.80 -16.44 6.72
N ARG A 74 10.55 -16.61 7.14
CA ARG A 74 10.01 -17.92 7.54
C ARG A 74 9.95 -18.92 6.38
N GLU A 75 9.63 -18.47 5.18
CA GLU A 75 9.67 -19.31 3.98
C GLU A 75 11.09 -19.75 3.65
N ALA A 76 12.07 -18.85 3.74
CA ALA A 76 13.47 -19.18 3.53
C ALA A 76 13.98 -20.23 4.53
N GLU A 77 13.63 -20.10 5.81
CA GLU A 77 13.92 -21.10 6.85
C GLU A 77 13.29 -22.46 6.52
N ARG A 78 12.02 -22.47 6.09
CA ARG A 78 11.34 -23.72 5.69
C ARG A 78 11.97 -24.35 4.46
N ILE A 79 12.36 -23.56 3.46
CA ILE A 79 13.03 -24.07 2.26
C ILE A 79 14.39 -24.69 2.63
N ALA A 80 15.16 -24.03 3.49
CA ALA A 80 16.43 -24.57 3.98
C ALA A 80 16.23 -25.89 4.74
N ALA A 81 15.19 -25.98 5.57
CA ALA A 81 14.84 -27.21 6.28
C ALA A 81 14.44 -28.34 5.29
N MET A 82 13.59 -28.04 4.30
CA MET A 82 13.21 -29.01 3.26
C MET A 82 14.41 -29.48 2.43
N GLN A 83 15.36 -28.59 2.13
CA GLN A 83 16.59 -28.96 1.42
C GLN A 83 17.47 -29.88 2.27
N ALA A 84 17.64 -29.59 3.55
CA ALA A 84 18.39 -30.46 4.46
C ALA A 84 17.72 -31.84 4.60
N GLU A 85 16.39 -31.89 4.69
CA GLU A 85 15.63 -33.14 4.72
C GLU A 85 15.77 -33.92 3.41
N ALA A 86 15.71 -33.24 2.26
CA ALA A 86 15.91 -33.86 0.94
C ALA A 86 17.33 -34.42 0.78
N ASP A 87 18.35 -33.72 1.26
CA ASP A 87 19.74 -34.19 1.26
C ASP A 87 19.93 -35.40 2.18
N GLN A 88 19.27 -35.40 3.35
CA GLN A 88 19.28 -36.54 4.26
C GLN A 88 18.60 -37.76 3.66
N LEU A 89 17.43 -37.58 3.03
CA LEU A 89 16.71 -38.65 2.33
C LEU A 89 17.53 -39.20 1.18
N SER A 90 18.18 -38.33 0.39
CA SER A 90 19.06 -38.74 -0.71
C SER A 90 20.21 -39.63 -0.22
N LYS A 91 20.87 -39.25 0.89
CA LYS A 91 21.92 -40.07 1.51
C LYS A 91 21.41 -41.42 1.99
N GLN A 92 20.24 -41.46 2.62
CA GLN A 92 19.61 -42.71 3.06
C GLN A 92 19.28 -43.62 1.87
N ILE A 93 18.78 -43.06 0.77
CA ILE A 93 18.51 -43.82 -0.45
C ILE A 93 19.81 -44.39 -1.02
N GLU A 94 20.88 -43.60 -1.13
CA GLU A 94 22.18 -44.07 -1.61
C GLU A 94 22.75 -45.18 -0.73
N GLU A 95 22.61 -45.06 0.59
CA GLU A 95 23.06 -46.07 1.54
C GLU A 95 22.27 -47.37 1.40
N LEU A 96 20.93 -47.29 1.30
CA LEU A 96 20.07 -48.45 1.05
C LEU A 96 20.35 -49.11 -0.31
N GLN A 97 20.65 -48.31 -1.34
CA GLN A 97 21.05 -48.84 -2.66
C GLN A 97 22.39 -49.56 -2.61
N ARG A 98 23.36 -49.02 -1.84
CA ARG A 98 24.64 -49.69 -1.61
C ARG A 98 24.46 -51.01 -0.86
N GLU A 99 23.68 -51.02 0.22
CA GLU A 99 23.34 -52.23 0.98
C GLU A 99 22.66 -53.28 0.08
N ALA A 100 21.72 -52.85 -0.78
CA ALA A 100 21.06 -53.75 -1.74
C ALA A 100 22.02 -54.29 -2.81
N SER A 101 23.02 -53.52 -3.23
CA SER A 101 24.02 -53.93 -4.22
C SER A 101 25.04 -54.94 -3.65
N GLU A 102 25.29 -54.84 -2.35
CA GLU A 102 26.16 -55.77 -1.61
C GLU A 102 25.41 -57.01 -1.09
N ASP A 103 24.10 -57.12 -1.34
CA ASP A 103 23.28 -58.23 -0.88
C ASP A 103 23.61 -59.54 -1.64
N PRO A 104 24.21 -60.55 -0.98
CA PRO A 104 24.53 -61.83 -1.62
C PRO A 104 23.30 -62.61 -2.10
N ASP A 105 22.10 -62.27 -1.62
CA ASP A 105 20.84 -62.88 -2.03
C ASP A 105 20.12 -62.09 -3.16
N ALA A 106 20.67 -60.97 -3.66
CA ALA A 106 20.02 -60.06 -4.64
C ALA A 106 19.60 -60.74 -5.96
N GLY A 107 20.27 -61.82 -6.36
CA GLY A 107 19.98 -62.57 -7.58
C GLY A 107 19.11 -63.83 -7.41
N ARG A 108 18.66 -64.14 -6.19
CA ARG A 108 17.89 -65.37 -5.92
C ARG A 108 16.41 -65.20 -6.30
N THR A 109 15.84 -66.24 -6.89
CA THR A 109 14.44 -66.28 -7.36
C THR A 109 13.40 -66.21 -6.23
N ALA A 110 13.82 -66.44 -4.98
CA ALA A 110 12.96 -66.38 -3.80
C ALA A 110 13.66 -65.64 -2.65
N LEU A 111 12.92 -64.77 -1.96
CA LEU A 111 13.40 -64.05 -0.78
C LEU A 111 13.74 -65.03 0.35
N GLY A 112 14.99 -65.03 0.80
CA GLY A 112 15.44 -65.84 1.93
C GLY A 112 14.91 -65.28 3.25
N ALA A 113 14.86 -66.12 4.30
CA ALA A 113 14.55 -65.71 5.67
C ALA A 113 15.30 -64.43 6.15
N PRO A 114 16.60 -64.21 5.84
CA PRO A 114 17.28 -62.95 6.19
C PRO A 114 16.76 -61.71 5.43
N SER A 115 16.35 -61.85 4.16
CA SER A 115 15.80 -60.74 3.36
C SER A 115 14.46 -60.23 3.93
N VAL A 116 13.63 -61.12 4.46
CA VAL A 116 12.34 -60.76 5.10
C VAL A 116 12.55 -59.97 6.41
N GLN A 117 13.61 -60.25 7.17
CA GLN A 117 13.94 -59.50 8.38
C GLN A 117 14.39 -58.06 8.09
N ARG A 118 15.10 -57.81 6.99
CA ARG A 118 15.51 -56.45 6.59
C ARG A 118 14.32 -55.59 6.16
N ILE A 119 13.40 -56.14 5.37
CA ILE A 119 12.19 -55.42 4.91
C ILE A 119 11.32 -54.94 6.09
N ASN A 120 11.26 -55.71 7.19
CA ASN A 120 10.49 -55.33 8.38
C ASN A 120 11.14 -54.21 9.23
N LYS A 121 12.42 -53.89 9.04
CA LYS A 121 13.08 -52.78 9.75
C LYS A 121 12.85 -51.41 9.13
N VAL A 122 12.41 -51.37 7.87
CA VAL A 122 12.15 -50.15 7.10
C VAL A 122 10.69 -49.67 7.28
N ARG A 123 9.82 -50.47 7.91
CA ARG A 123 8.43 -50.13 8.25
C ARG A 123 8.31 -49.54 9.65
#